data_AF-A0A969GI08-F1
#
_entry.id   AF-A0A969GI08-F1
#
_cell.length_a   1.000
_cell.length_b   1.000
_cell.length_c   1.000
_cell.angle_alpha   90.00
_cell.angle_beta   90.00
_cell.angle_gamma   90.00
#
_symmetry.space_group_name_H-M   'P 1'
#
loop_
_entity.id
_entity.type
_entity.pdbx_description
1 polymer ?
#
loop_
_entity_poly.entity_id
_entity_poly.type
_entity_poly.pdbx_seq_one_letter_code
_entity_poly.pdbx_strand_id
1 'polypeptide(L)'
;MFAIELLYLVSVGLLAVYGTNSLVHTWIYWRRAGKIDGTAEHPLPAAARPAHDDGPPQLPAVTVQLPIFNERHVAGRLLRAVAALEWPRERLQIQVLDDSTDDTTAIIAALIADYEGSGLDIQHLHRHDRSGYKAGALQLGMASASGDLIAIFDADFVPPSDFCSARSPVSMTQKSAVCRPAGATSTQTLLT
;
A
#
# COMPACT_ATOMS: atom_id res chain seq x y z
N MET A 1 -18.60 0.42 55.77
CA MET A 1 -19.62 -0.01 54.80
C MET A 1 -19.60 0.88 53.56
N PHE A 2 -19.77 2.21 53.71
CA PHE A 2 -19.71 3.18 52.60
C PHE A 2 -18.42 3.17 51.74
N ALA A 3 -17.25 2.89 52.33
CA ALA A 3 -16.00 2.83 51.57
C ALA A 3 -15.96 1.67 50.55
N ILE A 4 -16.58 0.53 50.90
CA ILE A 4 -16.67 -0.63 50.02
C ILE A 4 -17.71 -0.37 48.92
N GLU A 5 -18.83 0.28 49.25
CA GLU A 5 -19.82 0.72 48.25
C GLU A 5 -19.24 1.72 47.26
N LEU A 6 -18.47 2.70 47.73
CA LEU A 6 -17.81 3.67 46.87
C LEU A 6 -16.81 3.00 45.94
N LEU A 7 -15.98 2.09 46.47
CA LEU A 7 -15.01 1.33 45.68
C LEU A 7 -15.70 0.45 44.62
N TYR A 8 -16.82 -0.18 44.97
CA TYR A 8 -17.62 -0.98 44.05
C TYR A 8 -18.20 -0.13 42.92
N LEU A 9 -18.81 1.01 43.24
CA LEU A 9 -19.39 1.92 42.23
C LEU A 9 -18.34 2.49 41.27
N VAL A 10 -17.16 2.84 41.79
CA VAL A 10 -16.03 3.29 40.96
C VAL A 10 -15.55 2.18 40.03
N SER A 11 -15.41 0.96 40.53
CA SER A 11 -14.96 -0.19 39.74
C SER A 11 -15.95 -0.54 38.62
N VAL A 12 -17.25 -0.54 38.92
CA VAL A 12 -18.32 -0.75 37.92
C VAL A 12 -18.34 0.39 36.90
N GLY A 13 -18.15 1.64 37.33
CA GLY A 13 -18.06 2.79 36.43
C GLY A 13 -16.90 2.69 35.45
N LEU A 14 -15.71 2.33 35.92
CA LEU A 14 -14.53 2.12 35.08
C LEU A 14 -14.75 0.99 34.06
N LEU A 15 -15.35 -0.13 34.50
CA LEU A 15 -15.66 -1.25 33.62
C LEU A 15 -16.69 -0.87 32.54
N ALA A 16 -17.69 -0.06 32.90
CA ALA A 16 -18.69 0.45 31.96
C ALA A 16 -18.08 1.40 30.91
N VAL A 17 -17.16 2.28 31.31
CA VAL A 17 -16.44 3.17 30.39
C VAL A 17 -15.58 2.35 29.41
N TYR A 18 -14.83 1.37 29.92
CA TYR A 18 -14.03 0.48 29.07
C TYR A 18 -14.90 -0.33 28.10
N GLY A 19 -16.00 -0.91 28.59
CA GLY A 19 -16.96 -1.66 27.78
C GLY A 19 -17.56 -0.79 26.67
N THR A 20 -17.93 0.46 26.99
CA THR A 20 -18.47 1.41 26.01
C THR A 20 -17.44 1.74 24.93
N ASN A 21 -16.17 1.96 25.28
CA ASN A 21 -15.10 2.20 24.31
C ASN A 21 -14.93 1.00 23.35
N SER A 22 -14.96 -0.22 23.88
CA SER A 22 -14.90 -1.43 23.06
C SER A 22 -16.11 -1.56 22.12
N LEU A 23 -17.32 -1.24 22.60
CA LEU A 23 -18.53 -1.25 21.78
C LEU A 23 -18.52 -0.17 20.70
N VAL A 24 -17.97 1.02 20.99
CA VAL A 24 -17.78 2.09 20.00
C VAL A 24 -16.80 1.65 18.91
N HIS A 25 -15.67 1.05 19.26
CA HIS A 25 -14.72 0.51 18.28
C HIS A 25 -15.36 -0.58 17.43
N THR A 26 -16.07 -1.54 18.04
CA THR A 26 -16.79 -2.58 17.31
C THR A 26 -17.89 -2.00 16.42
N TRP A 27 -18.61 -0.97 16.87
CA TRP A 27 -19.65 -0.31 16.08
C TRP A 27 -19.09 0.53 14.93
N ILE A 28 -17.99 1.26 15.15
CA ILE A 28 -17.26 1.98 14.09
C ILE A 28 -16.71 0.97 13.09
N TYR A 29 -16.11 -0.11 13.58
CA TYR A 29 -15.64 -1.20 12.74
C TYR A 29 -16.80 -1.77 11.95
N TRP A 30 -17.94 -2.10 12.54
CA TRP A 30 -19.05 -2.71 11.82
C TRP A 30 -19.73 -1.75 10.82
N ARG A 31 -19.84 -0.47 11.17
CA ARG A 31 -20.29 0.59 10.24
C ARG A 31 -19.33 0.85 9.09
N ARG A 32 -18.03 0.63 9.30
CA ARG A 32 -17.01 0.74 8.26
C ARG A 32 -16.76 -0.58 7.54
N ALA A 33 -17.04 -1.72 8.16
CA ALA A 33 -16.81 -3.06 7.61
C ALA A 33 -17.72 -3.29 6.41
N GLY A 34 -18.98 -2.85 6.47
CA GLY A 34 -19.85 -2.82 5.29
C GLY A 34 -19.41 -1.84 4.18
N LYS A 35 -18.34 -1.05 4.39
CA LYS A 35 -17.65 -0.24 3.37
C LYS A 35 -16.21 -0.71 3.11
N ILE A 36 -15.72 -1.69 3.87
CA ILE A 36 -14.42 -2.38 3.71
C ILE A 36 -14.71 -3.83 3.28
N ASP A 37 -15.82 -4.07 2.61
CA ASP A 37 -15.98 -5.26 1.78
C ASP A 37 -15.19 -5.00 0.50
N GLY A 38 -13.88 -5.31 0.57
CA GLY A 38 -12.95 -5.35 -0.57
C GLY A 38 -13.27 -6.46 -1.60
N THR A 39 -14.55 -6.82 -1.70
CA THR A 39 -15.15 -7.72 -2.68
C THR A 39 -16.10 -6.99 -3.62
N ALA A 40 -16.24 -5.67 -3.51
CA ALA A 40 -16.66 -4.89 -4.66
C ALA A 40 -15.53 -5.01 -5.69
N GLU A 41 -15.66 -5.99 -6.59
CA GLU A 41 -15.00 -5.96 -7.89
C GLU A 41 -15.27 -4.56 -8.44
N HIS A 42 -14.33 -3.64 -8.29
CA HIS A 42 -14.35 -2.42 -9.06
C HIS A 42 -13.93 -2.90 -10.44
N PRO A 43 -14.86 -3.04 -11.40
CA PRO A 43 -14.43 -3.36 -12.74
C PRO A 43 -13.48 -2.23 -13.08
N LEU A 44 -12.25 -2.57 -13.47
CA LEU A 44 -11.34 -1.60 -14.08
C LEU A 44 -12.22 -0.75 -15.01
N PRO A 45 -12.26 0.59 -14.85
CA PRO A 45 -13.11 1.42 -15.68
C PRO A 45 -12.86 0.97 -17.11
N ALA A 46 -13.92 0.73 -17.90
CA ALA A 46 -13.78 0.13 -19.23
C ALA A 46 -12.77 0.87 -20.14
N ALA A 47 -12.46 2.13 -19.80
CA ALA A 47 -11.39 2.96 -20.36
C ALA A 47 -9.95 2.48 -20.12
N ALA A 48 -9.72 1.55 -19.17
CA ALA A 48 -8.42 0.93 -18.88
C ALA A 48 -8.22 -0.42 -19.57
N ARG A 49 -9.27 -0.97 -20.23
CA ARG A 49 -9.01 -1.89 -21.34
C ARG A 49 -8.55 -0.99 -22.49
N PRO A 50 -7.31 -1.10 -22.98
CA PRO A 50 -6.95 -0.42 -24.21
C PRO A 50 -8.02 -0.81 -25.24
N ALA A 51 -8.66 0.21 -25.81
CA ALA A 51 -9.48 0.00 -27.00
C ALA A 51 -8.65 -0.85 -27.95
N HIS A 52 -9.29 -1.85 -28.55
CA HIS A 52 -8.65 -2.79 -29.48
C HIS A 52 -8.06 -1.97 -30.64
N ASP A 53 -6.83 -1.50 -30.47
CA ASP A 53 -5.96 -0.93 -31.48
C ASP A 53 -5.24 -2.14 -32.06
N ASP A 54 -5.25 -2.29 -33.39
CA ASP A 54 -4.80 -3.49 -34.11
C ASP A 54 -3.26 -3.66 -34.08
N GLY A 55 -2.59 -3.18 -33.04
CA GLY A 55 -1.18 -3.38 -32.71
C GLY A 55 -0.98 -4.40 -31.57
N PRO A 56 0.26 -4.87 -31.34
CA PRO A 56 0.55 -5.76 -30.22
C PRO A 56 0.14 -5.09 -28.90
N PRO A 57 -0.49 -5.82 -27.96
CA PRO A 57 -1.01 -5.24 -26.72
C PRO A 57 0.12 -4.58 -25.94
N GLN A 58 0.12 -3.24 -25.91
CA GLN A 58 1.08 -2.49 -25.12
C GLN A 58 0.68 -2.60 -23.64
N LEU A 59 1.50 -3.28 -22.84
CA LEU A 59 1.31 -3.36 -21.40
C LEU A 59 1.43 -1.97 -20.77
N PRO A 60 0.57 -1.57 -19.81
CA PRO A 60 0.65 -0.25 -19.19
C PRO A 60 1.97 -0.03 -18.43
N ALA A 61 2.37 1.21 -18.18
CA ALA A 61 3.46 1.46 -17.24
C ALA A 61 2.96 1.23 -15.80
N VAL A 62 3.77 0.58 -14.96
CA VAL A 62 3.38 0.24 -13.58
C VAL A 62 4.42 0.78 -12.60
N THR A 63 3.96 1.54 -11.61
CA THR A 63 4.75 1.93 -10.45
C THR A 63 4.38 1.04 -9.26
N VAL A 64 5.36 0.33 -8.71
CA VAL A 64 5.22 -0.47 -7.50
C VAL A 64 5.75 0.32 -6.30
N GLN A 65 4.92 0.58 -5.31
CA GLN A 65 5.29 1.27 -4.08
C GLN A 65 5.39 0.30 -2.91
N LEU A 66 6.52 0.37 -2.20
CA LEU A 66 6.87 -0.49 -1.07
C LEU A 66 7.07 0.38 0.19
N PRO A 67 6.02 0.70 0.96
CA PRO A 67 6.16 1.34 2.26
C PRO A 67 6.81 0.41 3.29
N ILE A 68 7.98 0.79 3.82
CA ILE A 68 8.78 0.01 4.77
C ILE A 68 9.08 0.84 6.03
N PHE A 69 8.95 0.22 7.19
CA PHE A 69 9.30 0.81 8.49
C PHE A 69 9.84 -0.26 9.45
N ASN A 70 11.14 -0.25 9.73
CA ASN A 70 11.83 -1.14 10.68
C ASN A 70 11.62 -2.65 10.42
N GLU A 71 11.62 -3.06 9.15
CA GLU A 71 11.31 -4.42 8.68
C GLU A 71 12.52 -5.10 8.00
N ARG A 72 13.69 -5.06 8.64
CA ARG A 72 14.99 -5.51 8.09
C ARG A 72 14.98 -6.86 7.37
N HIS A 73 14.28 -7.85 7.93
CA HIS A 73 14.27 -9.23 7.42
C HIS A 73 13.31 -9.43 6.25
N VAL A 74 12.36 -8.52 6.12
CA VAL A 74 11.27 -8.62 5.14
C VAL A 74 11.56 -7.72 3.94
N ALA A 75 12.12 -6.54 4.17
CA ALA A 75 12.53 -5.59 3.13
C ALA A 75 13.33 -6.26 2.00
N GLY A 76 14.34 -7.06 2.35
CA GLY A 76 15.15 -7.73 1.34
C GLY A 76 14.46 -8.87 0.60
N ARG A 77 13.51 -9.58 1.23
CA ARG A 77 12.69 -10.59 0.52
C ARG A 77 11.68 -9.92 -0.40
N LEU A 78 11.06 -8.84 0.05
CA LEU A 78 10.09 -8.06 -0.71
C LEU A 78 10.73 -7.45 -1.95
N LEU A 79 11.86 -6.77 -1.80
CA LEU A 79 12.55 -6.13 -2.93
C LEU A 79 12.97 -7.17 -3.98
N ARG A 80 13.51 -8.33 -3.56
CA ARG A 80 13.86 -9.42 -4.47
C ARG A 80 12.65 -9.99 -5.21
N ALA A 81 11.52 -10.15 -4.52
CA ALA A 81 10.28 -10.64 -5.13
C ALA A 81 9.74 -9.65 -6.17
N VAL A 82 9.75 -8.35 -5.86
CA VAL A 82 9.28 -7.29 -6.76
C VAL A 82 10.23 -7.13 -7.95
N ALA A 83 11.54 -7.25 -7.74
CA ALA A 83 12.53 -7.26 -8.82
C ALA A 83 12.42 -8.50 -9.75
N ALA A 84 11.77 -9.57 -9.28
CA ALA A 84 11.51 -10.79 -10.03
C ALA A 84 10.14 -10.82 -10.72
N LEU A 85 9.37 -9.72 -10.67
CA LEU A 85 8.09 -9.63 -11.36
C LEU A 85 8.26 -9.79 -12.88
N GLU A 86 7.38 -10.58 -13.49
CA GLU A 86 7.28 -10.74 -14.94
C GLU A 86 6.62 -9.51 -15.59
N TRP A 87 7.36 -8.40 -15.69
CA TRP A 87 6.95 -7.18 -16.40
C TRP A 87 8.11 -6.61 -17.23
N PRO A 88 7.85 -5.95 -18.37
CA PRO A 88 8.90 -5.26 -19.12
C PRO A 88 9.61 -4.25 -18.22
N ARG A 89 10.95 -4.32 -18.19
CA ARG A 89 11.79 -3.56 -17.26
C ARG A 89 11.66 -2.06 -17.49
N GLU A 90 11.56 -1.66 -18.75
CA GLU A 90 11.32 -0.30 -19.20
C GLU A 90 9.95 0.27 -18.83
N ARG A 91 9.00 -0.58 -18.38
CA ARG A 91 7.65 -0.20 -17.96
C ARG A 91 7.37 -0.50 -16.48
N LEU A 92 8.40 -0.88 -15.73
CA LEU A 92 8.31 -1.18 -14.29
C LEU A 92 9.17 -0.20 -13.51
N GLN A 93 8.51 0.66 -12.72
CA GLN A 93 9.16 1.49 -11.72
C GLN A 93 8.93 0.88 -10.33
N ILE A 94 9.98 0.77 -9.53
CA ILE A 94 9.91 0.28 -8.15
C ILE A 94 10.31 1.42 -7.22
N GLN A 95 9.43 1.79 -6.29
CA GLN A 95 9.66 2.82 -5.29
C GLN A 95 9.70 2.18 -3.90
N VAL A 96 10.84 2.25 -3.23
CA VAL A 96 10.99 1.85 -1.83
C VAL A 96 10.81 3.08 -0.96
N LEU A 97 9.68 3.16 -0.26
CA LEU A 97 9.32 4.28 0.60
C LEU A 97 9.72 3.93 2.03
N ASP A 98 10.89 4.40 2.46
CA ASP A 98 11.53 3.98 3.69
C ASP A 98 11.44 5.05 4.78
N ASP A 99 10.65 4.77 5.81
CA ASP A 99 10.54 5.61 7.02
C ASP A 99 11.37 5.04 8.19
N SER A 100 12.20 4.02 7.96
CA SER A 100 12.92 3.31 9.02
C SER A 100 13.95 4.20 9.69
N THR A 101 14.18 3.97 10.98
CA THR A 101 15.21 4.69 11.75
C THR A 101 16.31 3.76 12.25
N ASP A 102 16.31 2.51 11.79
CA ASP A 102 17.25 1.46 12.14
C ASP A 102 18.13 1.09 10.93
N ASP A 103 18.88 -0.02 11.05
CA ASP A 103 19.77 -0.51 10.00
C ASP A 103 19.04 -0.96 8.70
N THR A 104 17.70 -0.97 8.69
CA THR A 104 16.90 -1.36 7.51
C THR A 104 17.24 -0.48 6.31
N THR A 105 17.45 0.81 6.50
CA THR A 105 17.80 1.76 5.43
C THR A 105 19.12 1.39 4.74
N ALA A 106 20.13 1.00 5.51
CA ALA A 106 21.43 0.59 4.98
C ALA A 106 21.32 -0.74 4.20
N ILE A 107 20.50 -1.68 4.69
CA ILE A 107 20.23 -2.96 4.03
C ILE A 107 19.53 -2.73 2.68
N ILE A 108 18.53 -1.85 2.64
CA ILE A 108 17.82 -1.51 1.39
C ILE A 108 18.78 -0.87 0.39
N ALA A 109 19.59 0.11 0.82
CA ALA A 109 20.54 0.77 -0.06
C ALA A 109 21.55 -0.21 -0.67
N ALA A 110 22.09 -1.14 0.14
CA ALA A 110 23.00 -2.17 -0.35
C ALA A 110 22.33 -3.11 -1.39
N LEU A 111 21.09 -3.52 -1.13
CA LEU A 111 20.36 -4.37 -2.08
C LEU A 111 20.01 -3.64 -3.38
N ILE A 112 19.69 -2.35 -3.31
CA ILE A 112 19.43 -1.54 -4.52
C ILE A 112 20.71 -1.43 -5.35
N ALA A 113 21.87 -1.25 -4.70
CA ALA A 113 23.17 -1.25 -5.38
C ALA A 113 23.45 -2.58 -6.11
N ASP A 114 23.06 -3.73 -5.54
CA ASP A 114 23.19 -5.04 -6.22
C ASP A 114 22.37 -5.14 -7.52
N TYR A 115 21.30 -4.33 -7.65
CA TYR A 115 20.46 -4.27 -8.84
C TYR A 115 20.86 -3.16 -9.82
N GLU A 116 21.86 -2.34 -9.49
CA GLU A 116 22.42 -1.35 -10.43
C GLU A 116 23.00 -2.08 -11.64
N GLY A 117 22.44 -1.83 -12.83
CA GLY A 117 22.81 -2.51 -14.08
C GLY A 117 21.88 -3.65 -14.51
N SER A 118 20.89 -4.03 -13.70
CA SER A 118 19.84 -5.00 -14.07
C SER A 118 18.76 -4.45 -15.01
N GLY A 119 18.81 -3.15 -15.32
CA GLY A 119 17.82 -2.44 -16.14
C GLY A 119 16.51 -2.12 -15.41
N LEU A 120 16.41 -2.39 -14.11
CA LEU A 120 15.27 -1.99 -13.27
C LEU A 120 15.39 -0.53 -12.83
N ASP A 121 14.29 0.23 -12.89
CA ASP A 121 14.17 1.53 -12.25
C ASP A 121 13.74 1.34 -10.79
N ILE A 122 14.71 1.40 -9.87
CA ILE A 122 14.48 1.28 -8.43
C ILE A 122 14.85 2.60 -7.74
N GLN A 123 13.89 3.21 -7.05
CA GLN A 123 14.05 4.48 -6.35
C GLN A 123 13.92 4.26 -4.84
N HIS A 124 14.94 4.65 -4.08
CA HIS A 124 14.89 4.67 -2.62
C HIS A 124 14.49 6.07 -2.15
N LEU A 125 13.27 6.19 -1.62
CA LEU A 125 12.76 7.43 -1.05
C LEU A 125 12.77 7.31 0.47
N HIS A 126 13.85 7.77 1.09
CA HIS A 126 13.99 7.78 2.53
C HIS A 126 13.48 9.09 3.14
N ARG A 127 12.71 9.00 4.23
CA ARG A 127 12.22 10.16 4.98
C ARG A 127 12.61 10.06 6.45
N HIS A 128 13.11 11.16 7.00
CA HIS A 128 13.40 11.27 8.44
C HIS A 128 12.19 11.78 9.25
N ASP A 129 11.28 12.54 8.63
CA ASP A 129 10.03 12.99 9.25
C ASP A 129 8.90 12.04 8.88
N ARG A 130 8.30 11.41 9.90
CA ARG A 130 7.20 10.44 9.75
C ARG A 130 5.83 11.11 9.77
N SER A 131 5.75 12.39 9.40
CA SER A 131 4.48 13.09 9.24
C SER A 131 3.56 12.33 8.26
N GLY A 132 2.33 12.07 8.71
CA GLY A 132 1.34 11.29 7.95
C GLY A 132 1.60 9.77 7.86
N TYR A 133 2.63 9.24 8.53
CA TYR A 133 2.97 7.80 8.55
C TYR A 133 2.97 7.19 7.12
N LYS A 134 2.34 6.02 6.96
CA LYS A 134 2.17 5.31 5.69
C LYS A 134 1.49 6.16 4.62
N ALA A 135 0.48 6.96 4.98
CA ALA A 135 -0.22 7.81 4.03
C ALA A 135 0.69 8.92 3.48
N GLY A 136 1.53 9.50 4.34
CA GLY A 136 2.55 10.46 3.93
C GLY A 136 3.60 9.83 3.01
N ALA A 137 4.01 8.59 3.28
CA ALA A 137 5.03 7.89 2.48
C ALA A 137 4.52 7.70 1.05
N LEU A 138 3.30 7.17 0.93
CA LEU A 138 2.63 6.95 -0.35
C LEU A 138 2.39 8.25 -1.10
N GLN A 139 2.06 9.34 -0.40
CA GLN A 139 1.90 10.65 -1.01
C GLN A 139 3.22 11.20 -1.58
N LEU A 140 4.36 10.98 -0.89
CA LEU A 140 5.67 11.35 -1.44
C LEU A 140 5.97 10.54 -2.71
N GLY A 141 5.80 9.22 -2.67
CA GLY A 141 6.03 8.36 -3.83
C GLY A 141 5.13 8.68 -5.02
N MET A 142 3.90 9.14 -4.75
CA MET A 142 2.96 9.55 -5.79
C MET A 142 3.49 10.72 -6.64
N ALA A 143 4.26 11.63 -6.05
CA ALA A 143 4.82 12.78 -6.76
C ALA A 143 5.87 12.37 -7.82
N SER A 144 6.53 11.22 -7.63
CA SER A 144 7.54 10.68 -8.54
C SER A 144 7.07 9.42 -9.30
N ALA A 145 5.80 9.04 -9.14
CA ALA A 145 5.22 7.89 -9.83
C ALA A 145 5.01 8.20 -11.32
N SER A 146 5.60 7.38 -12.19
CA SER A 146 5.52 7.55 -13.65
C SER A 146 4.59 6.55 -14.34
N GLY A 147 4.12 5.52 -13.61
CA GLY A 147 3.24 4.48 -14.15
C GLY A 147 1.80 4.92 -14.35
N ASP A 148 1.16 4.36 -15.38
CA ASP A 148 -0.29 4.48 -15.60
C ASP A 148 -1.08 3.79 -14.48
N LEU A 149 -0.48 2.74 -13.90
CA LEU A 149 -1.01 1.95 -12.80
C LEU A 149 -0.06 2.02 -11.61
N ILE A 150 -0.65 2.01 -10.42
CA ILE A 150 0.08 2.02 -9.16
C ILE A 150 -0.29 0.79 -8.35
N ALA A 151 0.70 -0.06 -8.10
CA ALA A 151 0.59 -1.20 -7.20
C ALA A 151 1.26 -0.84 -5.88
N ILE A 152 0.61 -1.13 -4.75
CA ILE A 152 1.20 -0.89 -3.42
C ILE A 152 1.25 -2.25 -2.74
N PHE A 153 2.43 -2.68 -2.33
CA PHE A 153 2.60 -3.90 -1.56
C PHE A 153 3.03 -3.56 -0.15
N ASP A 154 2.29 -4.09 0.82
CA ASP A 154 2.70 -3.99 2.22
C ASP A 154 3.87 -4.91 2.52
N ALA A 155 4.70 -4.52 3.48
CA ALA A 155 5.89 -5.28 3.83
C ALA A 155 5.56 -6.74 4.23
N ASP A 156 4.37 -7.00 4.79
CA ASP A 156 3.92 -8.34 5.17
C ASP A 156 3.45 -9.21 3.99
N PHE A 157 3.37 -8.67 2.77
CA PHE A 157 2.94 -9.39 1.57
C PHE A 157 4.07 -9.49 0.54
N VAL A 158 4.57 -10.71 0.34
CA VAL A 158 5.55 -11.01 -0.73
C VAL A 158 4.78 -11.47 -1.98
N PRO A 159 4.74 -10.66 -3.06
CA PRO A 159 4.02 -11.03 -4.26
C PRO A 159 4.70 -12.22 -4.98
N PRO A 160 3.95 -13.15 -5.57
CA PRO A 160 4.51 -14.15 -6.46
C PRO A 160 5.00 -13.50 -7.78
N SER A 161 5.95 -14.13 -8.48
CA SER A 161 6.57 -13.54 -9.68
C SER A 161 5.60 -13.33 -10.84
N ASP A 162 4.53 -14.11 -10.88
CA ASP A 162 3.45 -14.04 -11.88
C ASP A 162 2.36 -13.01 -11.52
N PHE A 163 2.49 -12.27 -10.42
CA PHE A 163 1.46 -11.34 -9.94
C PHE A 163 1.11 -10.25 -10.97
N CYS A 164 2.09 -9.79 -11.74
CA CYS A 164 1.87 -8.84 -12.83
C CYS A 164 1.84 -9.52 -14.21
N SER A 165 1.82 -10.85 -14.31
CA SER A 165 1.87 -11.53 -15.61
C SER A 165 0.53 -11.40 -16.35
N ALA A 166 0.58 -11.16 -17.67
CA ALA A 166 -0.61 -11.13 -18.53
C ALA A 166 -1.44 -12.43 -18.50
N ARG A 167 -0.87 -13.51 -17.95
CA ARG A 167 -1.46 -14.85 -17.85
C ARG A 167 -2.10 -15.14 -16.50
N SER A 168 -1.85 -14.32 -15.48
CA SER A 168 -2.43 -14.52 -14.16
C SER A 168 -3.84 -13.94 -14.12
N PRO A 169 -4.89 -14.74 -13.79
CA PRO A 169 -6.23 -14.22 -13.55
C PRO A 169 -6.32 -13.40 -12.26
N VAL A 170 -5.22 -13.28 -11.51
CA VAL A 170 -5.06 -12.25 -10.48
C VAL A 170 -4.96 -10.91 -11.19
N SER A 171 -6.12 -10.39 -11.57
CA SER A 171 -6.36 -8.96 -11.65
C SER A 171 -5.64 -8.34 -10.46
N MET A 172 -4.81 -7.31 -10.69
CA MET A 172 -3.99 -6.58 -9.71
C MET A 172 -4.88 -5.97 -8.59
N THR A 173 -5.52 -6.81 -7.77
CA THR A 173 -6.79 -6.50 -7.08
C THR A 173 -6.79 -6.86 -5.59
N GLN A 174 -5.82 -7.60 -5.04
CA GLN A 174 -5.75 -7.81 -3.58
C GLN A 174 -4.29 -8.04 -3.13
N LYS A 175 -3.75 -7.53 -2.02
CA LYS A 175 -4.20 -6.61 -0.96
C LYS A 175 -3.28 -5.38 -1.03
N SER A 176 -3.88 -4.18 -1.00
CA SER A 176 -3.23 -2.85 -1.03
C SER A 176 -2.91 -2.22 -2.39
N ALA A 177 -2.99 -2.92 -3.54
CA ALA A 177 -2.82 -2.29 -4.86
C ALA A 177 -4.03 -1.42 -5.25
N VAL A 178 -3.98 -0.12 -4.94
CA VAL A 178 -4.92 0.87 -5.46
C VAL A 178 -4.36 1.38 -6.78
N CYS A 179 -4.78 0.76 -7.90
CA CYS A 179 -4.53 1.30 -9.24
C CYS A 179 -5.36 2.58 -9.42
N ARG A 180 -4.77 3.72 -9.10
CA ARG A 180 -5.28 5.04 -9.49
C ARG A 180 -4.55 5.50 -10.76
N PRO A 181 -5.26 6.02 -11.77
CA PRO A 181 -4.58 6.67 -12.89
C PRO A 181 -3.80 7.88 -12.36
N ALA A 182 -2.50 7.96 -12.71
CA ALA A 182 -1.57 8.99 -12.25
C ALA A 182 -1.96 10.44 -12.63
N GLY A 183 -3.01 10.62 -13.44
CA GLY A 183 -3.47 11.92 -13.96
C GLY A 183 -4.75 12.50 -13.34
N ALA A 184 -5.28 11.97 -12.23
CA ALA A 184 -6.48 12.53 -11.61
C ALA A 184 -6.18 13.82 -10.83
N THR A 185 -5.94 14.91 -11.55
CA THR A 185 -5.95 16.28 -11.02
C THR A 185 -7.25 16.50 -10.27
N SER A 186 -7.12 16.87 -9.01
CA SER A 186 -8.19 17.23 -8.08
C SER A 186 -9.21 18.15 -8.75
N THR A 187 -10.33 17.59 -9.21
CA THR A 187 -11.47 18.36 -9.71
C THR A 187 -12.54 18.33 -8.64
N GLN A 188 -12.58 19.42 -7.88
CA GLN A 188 -13.72 19.98 -7.14
C GLN A 188 -14.95 19.08 -7.02
N THR A 189 -15.17 18.50 -5.82
CA THR A 189 -16.54 18.24 -5.37
C THR A 189 -17.07 19.53 -4.78
N LEU A 190 -17.60 20.37 -5.68
CA LEU A 190 -18.63 21.35 -5.40
C LEU A 190 -19.89 20.54 -5.07
N LEU A 191 -20.29 20.51 -3.80
CA LEU A 191 -21.64 20.14 -3.41
C LEU A 191 -22.14 21.19 -2.40
N THR A 192 -23.13 21.91 -2.92
CA THR A 192 -24.22 22.68 -2.30
C THR A 192 -24.55 22.32 -0.87
#